data_AF-A0A2C0ZHP1-F1
#
_entry.id   AF-A0A2C0ZHP1-F1
#
_cell.length_a   1.000
_cell.length_b   1.000
_cell.length_c   1.000
_cell.angle_alpha   90.00
_cell.angle_beta   90.00
_cell.angle_gamma   90.00
#
_symmetry.space_group_name_H-M   'P 1'
#
loop_
_entity.id
_entity.type
_entity.pdbx_description
1 polymer ?
#
loop_
_entity_poly.entity_id
_entity_poly.type
_entity_poly.pdbx_seq_one_letter_code
_entity_poly.pdbx_strand_id
1 'polypeptide(L)'
;MKNIKKILFTAFAIGCFTIGGANESHAATKTITKKSSYKSLVGLTVATHTATTVFSYDGTKLLSNKAIYTDYWTAPLNGVSSTSSKWDWYDSSSGRSNSLVKFYFGVPTPWGAVGSNYSSRLVTDVYKNGTWK
;
A
#
# COMPACT_ATOMS: atom_id res chain seq x y z
N MET A 1 -70.08 -0.49 13.35
CA MET A 1 -69.63 0.90 13.11
C MET A 1 -68.11 0.89 13.03
N LYS A 2 -67.55 1.47 11.96
CA LYS A 2 -66.09 1.67 11.76
C LYS A 2 -65.48 2.36 12.99
N ASN A 3 -64.24 2.00 13.35
CA ASN A 3 -63.13 2.96 13.48
C ASN A 3 -61.77 2.27 13.64
N ILE A 4 -60.89 2.58 12.68
CA ILE A 4 -59.46 2.31 12.62
C ILE A 4 -58.73 3.27 13.57
N LYS A 5 -57.80 2.80 14.42
CA LYS A 5 -56.69 3.62 14.93
C LYS A 5 -55.40 2.81 15.07
N LYS A 6 -54.31 3.52 14.83
CA LYS A 6 -52.95 3.12 14.47
C LYS A 6 -52.10 2.65 15.67
N ILE A 7 -51.22 1.68 15.37
CA ILE A 7 -49.84 1.48 15.82
C ILE A 7 -49.28 2.47 16.87
N LEU A 8 -48.76 1.92 17.98
CA LEU A 8 -47.51 2.42 18.58
C LEU A 8 -46.83 1.28 19.37
N PHE A 9 -45.74 0.74 18.81
CA PHE A 9 -44.81 -0.14 19.53
C PHE A 9 -43.90 0.75 20.39
N THR A 10 -44.03 0.66 21.70
CA THR A 10 -43.13 1.33 22.64
C THR A 10 -41.82 0.56 22.68
N ALA A 11 -40.78 1.11 22.07
CA ALA A 11 -39.42 0.61 22.18
C ALA A 11 -38.89 0.84 23.61
N PHE A 12 -38.38 -0.22 24.21
CA PHE A 12 -37.71 -0.22 25.51
C PHE A 12 -36.36 0.50 25.36
N ALA A 13 -36.25 1.71 25.90
CA ALA A 13 -34.99 2.44 25.93
C ALA A 13 -34.04 1.81 26.97
N ILE A 14 -33.11 0.99 26.51
CA ILE A 14 -31.94 0.60 27.30
C ILE A 14 -30.96 1.76 27.23
N GLY A 15 -30.81 2.47 28.35
CA GLY A 15 -29.81 3.52 28.52
C GLY A 15 -28.41 2.97 28.27
N CYS A 16 -27.75 3.49 27.25
CA CYS A 16 -26.33 3.29 27.02
C CYS A 16 -25.56 4.12 28.06
N PHE A 17 -25.07 3.45 29.11
CA PHE A 17 -24.02 4.00 29.96
C PHE A 17 -22.76 4.12 29.11
N THR A 18 -22.38 5.35 28.73
CA THR A 18 -21.05 5.60 28.19
C THR A 18 -20.07 5.54 29.36
N ILE A 19 -19.40 4.39 29.51
CA ILE A 19 -18.22 4.27 30.36
C ILE A 19 -17.14 5.15 29.71
N GLY A 20 -16.89 6.31 30.32
CA GLY A 20 -15.66 7.06 30.07
C GLY A 20 -14.49 6.21 30.53
N GLY A 21 -13.81 5.59 29.58
CA GLY A 21 -12.52 4.93 29.76
C GLY A 21 -11.60 5.46 28.66
N ALA A 22 -10.41 5.89 29.03
CA ALA A 22 -9.43 6.53 28.16
C ALA A 22 -9.37 5.89 26.77
N ASN A 23 -9.52 6.70 25.71
CA ASN A 23 -9.07 6.32 24.38
C ASN A 23 -7.53 6.25 24.45
N GLU A 24 -7.00 5.14 24.94
CA GLU A 24 -5.64 4.75 24.61
C GLU A 24 -5.63 4.56 23.10
N SER A 25 -5.11 5.57 22.40
CA SER A 25 -4.88 5.53 20.98
C SER A 25 -3.83 4.44 20.73
N HIS A 26 -4.28 3.19 20.60
CA HIS A 26 -3.40 2.07 20.32
C HIS A 26 -2.88 2.21 18.89
N ALA A 27 -1.56 2.22 18.75
CA ALA A 27 -0.88 2.25 17.47
C ALA A 27 -1.31 1.06 16.59
N ALA A 28 -2.07 1.31 15.54
CA ALA A 28 -2.40 0.31 14.53
C ALA A 28 -1.24 0.19 13.53
N THR A 29 -0.95 -1.03 13.06
CA THR A 29 0.03 -1.28 11.99
C THR A 29 -0.71 -1.80 10.76
N LYS A 30 -0.38 -1.25 9.58
CA LYS A 30 -0.91 -1.69 8.29
C LYS A 30 0.22 -2.09 7.35
N THR A 31 -0.08 -3.08 6.53
CA THR A 31 0.78 -3.57 5.46
C THR A 31 0.04 -3.43 4.13
N ILE A 32 0.65 -2.76 3.17
CA ILE A 32 0.10 -2.56 1.83
C ILE A 32 1.08 -3.14 0.83
N THR A 33 0.60 -3.98 -0.08
CA THR A 33 1.41 -4.54 -1.16
C THR A 33 0.86 -4.06 -2.50
N LYS A 34 1.70 -3.38 -3.29
CA LYS A 34 1.43 -3.05 -4.69
C LYS A 34 2.29 -3.95 -5.57
N LYS A 35 1.76 -4.34 -6.73
CA LYS A 35 2.46 -5.17 -7.71
C LYS A 35 2.23 -4.64 -9.12
N SER A 36 3.30 -4.59 -9.91
CA SER A 36 3.26 -4.37 -11.35
C SER A 36 3.88 -5.55 -12.07
N SER A 37 3.26 -5.93 -13.19
CA SER A 37 3.73 -6.99 -14.07
C SER A 37 3.94 -6.42 -15.46
N TYR A 38 5.12 -6.66 -16.04
CA TYR A 38 5.49 -6.22 -17.37
C TYR A 38 5.41 -7.40 -18.32
N LYS A 39 4.72 -7.22 -19.44
CA LYS A 39 4.49 -8.27 -20.44
C LYS A 39 5.23 -7.96 -21.73
N SER A 40 5.68 -9.01 -22.41
CA SER A 40 6.15 -8.92 -23.79
C SER A 40 4.99 -8.65 -24.76
N LEU A 41 5.31 -8.37 -26.02
CA LEU A 41 4.31 -8.20 -27.09
C LEU A 41 3.42 -9.43 -27.29
N VAL A 42 3.91 -10.62 -26.92
CA VAL A 42 3.15 -11.88 -26.98
C VAL A 42 2.42 -12.21 -25.67
N GLY A 43 2.39 -11.29 -24.71
CA GLY A 43 1.59 -11.39 -23.47
C GLY A 43 2.25 -12.15 -22.30
N LEU A 44 3.48 -12.63 -22.47
CA LEU A 44 4.24 -13.33 -21.43
C LEU A 44 4.79 -12.33 -20.41
N THR A 45 4.68 -12.62 -19.12
CA THR A 45 5.28 -11.78 -18.07
C THR A 45 6.79 -11.90 -18.13
N VAL A 46 7.48 -10.78 -18.36
CA VAL A 46 8.94 -10.71 -18.47
C VAL A 46 9.61 -10.10 -17.24
N ALA A 47 8.87 -9.33 -16.45
CA ALA A 47 9.30 -8.91 -15.13
C ALA A 47 8.12 -8.62 -14.22
N THR A 48 8.33 -8.77 -12.92
CA THR A 48 7.41 -8.29 -11.89
C THR A 48 8.16 -7.46 -10.87
N HIS A 49 7.48 -6.43 -10.37
CA HIS A 49 7.94 -5.60 -9.27
C HIS A 49 6.85 -5.59 -8.22
N THR A 50 7.20 -5.96 -6.99
CA THR A 50 6.33 -5.95 -5.82
C THR A 50 6.92 -5.01 -4.79
N ALA A 51 6.11 -4.09 -4.27
CA ALA A 51 6.48 -3.17 -3.21
C ALA A 51 5.53 -3.33 -2.03
N THR A 52 6.07 -3.68 -0.87
CA THR A 52 5.33 -3.85 0.38
C THR A 52 5.71 -2.75 1.35
N THR A 53 4.74 -1.98 1.81
CA THR A 53 4.90 -0.87 2.74
C THR A 53 4.26 -1.23 4.07
N VAL A 54 5.02 -1.11 5.16
CA VAL A 54 4.53 -1.32 6.52
C VAL A 54 4.62 0.00 7.28
N PHE A 55 3.51 0.45 7.85
CA PHE A 55 3.44 1.72 8.59
C PHE A 55 2.52 1.61 9.80
N SER A 56 2.74 2.48 10.77
CA SER A 56 1.91 2.56 11.98
C SER A 56 1.25 3.93 12.12
N TYR A 57 0.04 3.96 12.64
CA TYR A 57 -0.78 5.15 12.82
C TYR A 57 -1.65 5.02 14.08
N ASP A 58 -2.11 6.12 14.62
CA ASP A 58 -2.87 6.17 15.88
C ASP A 58 -4.28 6.79 15.69
N GLY A 59 -4.63 7.10 14.45
CA GLY A 59 -5.88 7.77 14.04
C GLY A 59 -5.75 9.28 13.95
N THR A 60 -4.79 9.87 14.67
CA THR A 60 -4.51 11.32 14.71
C THR A 60 -3.22 11.70 13.97
N LYS A 61 -2.24 10.80 13.92
CA LYS A 61 -0.98 10.96 13.19
C LYS A 61 -0.44 9.64 12.65
N LEU A 62 0.50 9.77 11.72
CA LEU A 62 1.38 8.66 11.37
C LEU A 62 2.49 8.59 12.43
N LEU A 63 2.74 7.38 12.91
CA LEU A 63 3.74 7.15 13.95
C LEU A 63 5.11 6.81 13.36
N SER A 64 5.13 5.97 12.31
CA SER A 64 6.36 5.59 11.65
C SER A 64 6.12 4.85 10.34
N ASN A 65 7.12 4.93 9.45
CA ASN A 65 7.34 3.97 8.38
C ASN A 65 8.20 2.82 8.93
N LYS A 66 7.57 1.68 9.24
CA LYS A 66 8.30 0.54 9.80
C LYS A 66 9.21 -0.12 8.77
N ALA A 67 8.75 -0.26 7.54
CA ALA A 67 9.55 -0.86 6.47
C ALA A 67 9.00 -0.56 5.08
N ILE A 68 9.89 -0.59 4.09
CA ILE A 68 9.55 -0.69 2.66
C ILE A 68 10.35 -1.87 2.13
N TYR A 69 9.65 -2.94 1.73
CA TYR A 69 10.24 -4.10 1.10
C TYR A 69 10.00 -4.02 -0.41
N THR A 70 11.06 -4.26 -1.17
CA THR A 70 11.01 -4.31 -2.62
C THR A 70 11.46 -5.68 -3.07
N ASP A 71 10.60 -6.34 -3.83
CA ASP A 71 10.85 -7.64 -4.41
C ASP A 71 10.61 -7.60 -5.91
N TYR A 72 11.32 -8.46 -6.65
CA TYR A 72 11.26 -8.50 -8.09
C TYR A 72 11.54 -9.89 -8.64
N TRP A 73 11.02 -10.12 -9.84
CA TRP A 73 11.30 -11.32 -10.62
C TRP A 73 11.49 -10.93 -12.07
N THR A 74 12.36 -11.63 -12.78
CA THR A 74 12.62 -11.43 -14.20
C THR A 74 12.63 -12.77 -14.95
N ALA A 75 12.12 -12.76 -16.17
CA ALA A 75 12.30 -13.87 -17.10
C ALA A 75 13.78 -13.98 -17.53
N PRO A 76 14.22 -15.12 -18.09
CA PRO A 76 15.57 -15.26 -18.65
C PRO A 76 15.90 -14.14 -19.64
N LEU A 77 17.16 -13.70 -19.66
CA LEU A 77 17.67 -12.56 -20.47
C LEU A 77 17.11 -11.19 -20.08
N ASN A 78 16.26 -11.11 -19.06
CA ASN A 78 16.01 -9.90 -18.28
C ASN A 78 16.83 -9.92 -16.99
N GLY A 79 17.22 -8.74 -16.53
CA GLY A 79 17.83 -8.56 -15.23
C GLY A 79 17.45 -7.26 -14.57
N VAL A 80 18.02 -7.04 -13.39
CA VAL A 80 17.86 -5.82 -12.61
C VAL A 80 19.19 -5.11 -12.54
N SER A 81 19.22 -3.83 -12.90
CA SER A 81 20.42 -3.00 -12.81
C SER A 81 20.53 -2.27 -11.48
N SER A 82 19.39 -1.89 -10.87
CA SER A 82 19.36 -1.25 -9.55
C SER A 82 17.98 -1.31 -8.93
N THR A 83 17.96 -1.23 -7.60
CA THR A 83 16.76 -1.05 -6.80
C THR A 83 16.94 0.10 -5.82
N SER A 84 15.85 0.77 -5.47
CA SER A 84 15.85 1.76 -4.40
C SER A 84 14.51 1.80 -3.72
N SER A 85 14.51 1.90 -2.39
CA SER A 85 13.31 2.11 -1.58
C SER A 85 13.54 3.32 -0.69
N LYS A 86 12.59 4.25 -0.68
CA LYS A 86 12.66 5.44 0.16
C LYS A 86 11.30 5.84 0.70
N TRP A 87 11.32 6.44 1.88
CA TRP A 87 10.16 7.09 2.46
C TRP A 87 10.31 8.60 2.34
N ASP A 88 9.30 9.25 1.78
CA ASP A 88 9.21 10.71 1.72
C ASP A 88 8.10 11.15 2.69
N TRP A 89 8.44 11.87 3.76
CA TRP A 89 7.43 12.52 4.61
C TRP A 89 6.92 13.79 3.95
N TYR A 90 5.61 14.00 3.90
CA TYR A 90 5.02 15.28 3.50
C TYR A 90 4.86 16.19 4.72
N ASP A 91 4.40 15.63 5.83
CA ASP A 91 4.28 16.25 7.13
C ASP A 91 4.32 15.18 8.24
N SER A 92 3.97 15.52 9.49
CA SER A 92 3.89 14.56 10.61
C SER A 92 2.70 13.59 10.54
N SER A 93 1.81 13.77 9.57
CA SER A 93 0.51 13.11 9.43
C SER A 93 0.33 12.37 8.10
N SER A 94 1.26 12.52 7.17
CA SER A 94 1.19 11.95 5.83
C SER A 94 2.58 11.77 5.23
N GLY A 95 2.70 10.76 4.38
CA GLY A 95 3.95 10.44 3.73
C GLY A 95 3.73 9.46 2.60
N ARG A 96 4.83 9.09 1.96
CA ARG A 96 4.81 8.26 0.76
C ARG A 96 5.94 7.25 0.79
N SER A 97 5.60 5.99 0.55
CA SER A 97 6.59 4.99 0.16
C SER A 97 6.84 5.08 -1.34
N ASN A 98 8.10 4.95 -1.73
CA ASN A 98 8.53 5.00 -3.11
C ASN A 98 9.54 3.88 -3.34
N SER A 99 9.11 2.87 -4.08
CA SER A 99 9.95 1.76 -4.52
C SER A 99 10.21 1.86 -6.01
N LEU A 100 11.46 1.67 -6.40
CA LEU A 100 11.93 1.71 -7.78
C LEU A 100 12.76 0.46 -8.07
N VAL A 101 12.48 -0.19 -9.19
CA VAL A 101 13.32 -1.23 -9.78
C VAL A 101 13.63 -0.84 -11.22
N LYS A 102 14.91 -0.82 -11.57
CA LYS A 102 15.35 -0.62 -12.96
C LYS A 102 15.65 -1.98 -13.57
N PHE A 103 14.85 -2.34 -14.55
CA PHE A 103 15.01 -3.55 -15.33
C PHE A 103 15.81 -3.27 -16.60
N TYR A 104 16.52 -4.29 -17.06
CA TYR A 104 17.09 -4.32 -18.39
C TYR A 104 16.69 -5.63 -19.07
N PHE A 105 16.54 -5.56 -20.39
CA PHE A 105 16.45 -6.72 -21.27
C PHE A 105 17.66 -6.67 -22.18
N GLY A 106 18.36 -7.79 -22.33
CA GLY A 106 19.45 -7.85 -23.29
C GLY A 106 20.21 -9.17 -23.26
N VAL A 107 20.95 -9.41 -24.34
CA VAL A 107 21.91 -10.52 -24.37
C VAL A 107 23.11 -10.10 -23.53
N PRO A 108 23.53 -10.90 -22.53
CA PRO A 108 24.74 -10.62 -21.78
C PRO A 108 25.94 -10.73 -22.73
N THR A 109 26.67 -9.64 -22.90
CA THR A 109 27.94 -9.62 -23.65
C THR A 109 29.09 -9.24 -22.72
N PRO A 110 30.36 -9.53 -23.08
CA PRO A 110 31.53 -9.19 -22.26
C PRO A 110 31.68 -7.69 -21.96
N TRP A 111 31.00 -6.83 -22.73
CA TRP A 111 31.05 -5.37 -22.63
C TRP A 111 29.78 -4.78 -21.98
N GLY A 112 28.88 -5.63 -21.47
CA GLY A 112 27.59 -5.25 -20.89
C GLY A 112 26.40 -5.89 -21.62
N ALA A 113 25.22 -5.83 -21.02
CA ALA A 113 24.01 -6.31 -21.68
C ALA A 113 23.64 -5.40 -22.86
N VAL A 114 23.49 -5.95 -24.06
CA VAL A 114 23.02 -5.21 -25.24
C VAL A 114 21.50 -5.36 -25.34
N GLY A 115 20.77 -4.27 -25.10
CA GLY A 115 19.32 -4.23 -25.24
C GLY A 115 18.68 -2.97 -24.64
N SER A 116 17.48 -3.10 -24.07
CA SER A 116 16.65 -1.97 -23.63
C SER A 116 16.53 -1.89 -22.11
N ASN A 117 16.35 -0.69 -21.58
CA ASN A 117 16.15 -0.43 -20.16
C ASN A 117 14.76 0.13 -19.90
N TYR A 118 14.14 -0.28 -18.80
CA TYR A 118 12.88 0.30 -18.33
C TYR A 118 12.85 0.34 -16.80
N SER A 119 12.07 1.25 -16.25
CA SER A 119 11.96 1.43 -14.81
C SER A 119 10.53 1.17 -14.36
N SER A 120 10.40 0.43 -13.26
CA SER A 120 9.15 0.28 -12.53
C SER A 120 9.21 1.07 -11.26
N ARG A 121 8.23 1.96 -11.05
CA ARG A 121 8.08 2.71 -9.81
C ARG A 121 6.72 2.43 -9.20
N LEU A 122 6.72 1.94 -7.98
CA LEU A 122 5.53 1.70 -7.17
C LEU A 122 5.54 2.66 -5.99
N VAL A 123 4.45 3.41 -5.87
CA VAL A 123 4.29 4.47 -4.87
C VAL A 123 3.04 4.19 -4.06
N THR A 124 3.10 4.38 -2.74
CA THR A 124 1.92 4.36 -1.88
C THR A 124 1.92 5.59 -1.00
N ASP A 125 0.91 6.45 -1.18
CA ASP A 125 0.68 7.57 -0.27
C ASP A 125 -0.11 7.06 0.94
N VAL A 126 0.29 7.45 2.14
CA VAL A 126 -0.35 7.04 3.40
C VAL A 126 -0.75 8.26 4.22
N TYR A 127 -1.81 8.10 5.02
CA TYR A 127 -2.39 9.17 5.81
C TYR A 127 -2.60 8.73 7.28
N LYS A 128 -2.64 9.71 8.19
CA LYS A 128 -2.81 9.55 9.64
C LYS A 128 -3.99 8.70 10.11
N ASN A 129 -5.05 8.62 9.32
CA ASN A 129 -6.23 7.80 9.60
C ASN A 129 -6.05 6.35 9.11
N GLY A 130 -4.86 5.98 8.67
CA GLY A 130 -4.56 4.64 8.15
C GLY A 130 -5.07 4.37 6.75
N THR A 131 -5.52 5.39 6.02
CA THR A 131 -5.89 5.26 4.60
C THR A 131 -4.67 5.38 3.70
N TRP A 132 -4.80 4.93 2.44
CA TRP A 132 -3.73 4.97 1.46
C TRP A 132 -4.25 5.17 0.04
N LYS A 133 -3.36 5.60 -0.86
CA LYS A 133 -3.60 5.71 -2.31
C LYS A 133 -2.46 5.13 -3.11
#